data_AF-A0A225DUX9-F1
#
_entry.id   AF-A0A225DUX9-F1
#
_cell.length_a   1.000
_cell.length_b   1.000
_cell.length_c   1.000
_cell.angle_alpha   90.00
_cell.angle_beta   90.00
_cell.angle_gamma   90.00
#
_symmetry.space_group_name_H-M   'P 1'
#
loop_
_entity.id
_entity.type
_entity.pdbx_description
1 polymer ?
#
loop_
_entity_poly.entity_id
_entity_poly.type
_entity_poly.pdbx_seq_one_letter_code
_entity_poly.pdbx_strand_id
1 'polypeptide(L)'
;MARADLEDRWDVDRGLESTRKRVLRFLDDVDMKVIEDDDEKIVAKQGSQLKTRLLGGWFVSPESLPKRATIRLRETSEGTRVKAVIEESLGFGILDPILKGKYEKYFDTWMDDLADAVK
;
A
#
# COMPACT_ATOMS: atom_id res chain seq x y z
N MET A 1 -6.47 -9.97 -16.75
CA MET A 1 -6.45 -8.76 -15.90
C MET A 1 -5.00 -8.27 -15.89
N ALA A 2 -4.72 -7.07 -16.41
CA ALA A 2 -3.36 -6.58 -16.69
C ALA A 2 -2.82 -5.61 -15.63
N ARG A 3 -3.50 -5.53 -14.48
CA ARG A 3 -3.16 -4.72 -13.32
C ARG A 3 -2.59 -5.63 -12.22
N ALA A 4 -1.76 -5.07 -11.34
CA ALA A 4 -1.40 -5.69 -10.08
C ALA A 4 -2.08 -4.90 -8.96
N ASP A 5 -2.82 -5.61 -8.11
CA ASP A 5 -3.46 -5.09 -6.92
C ASP A 5 -3.61 -6.21 -5.90
N LEU A 6 -3.69 -5.83 -4.62
CA LEU A 6 -3.95 -6.72 -3.51
C LEU A 6 -4.86 -6.01 -2.50
N GLU A 7 -5.91 -6.70 -2.06
CA GLU A 7 -6.84 -6.24 -1.01
C GLU A 7 -6.85 -7.26 0.12
N ASP A 8 -6.76 -6.77 1.35
CA ASP A 8 -6.99 -7.59 2.54
C ASP A 8 -7.68 -6.80 3.66
N ARG A 9 -8.22 -7.53 4.64
CA ARG A 9 -8.89 -6.99 5.82
C ARG A 9 -8.65 -7.87 7.04
N TRP A 10 -8.40 -7.23 8.18
CA TRP A 10 -8.24 -7.90 9.46
C TRP A 10 -8.71 -7.01 10.60
N ASP A 11 -8.92 -7.61 11.76
CA ASP A 11 -9.28 -6.92 12.99
C ASP A 11 -8.05 -6.85 13.91
N VAL A 12 -7.91 -5.73 14.62
CA VAL A 12 -6.88 -5.53 15.65
C VAL A 12 -7.52 -5.17 16.98
N ASP A 13 -7.03 -5.78 18.06
CA ASP A 13 -7.46 -5.50 19.45
C ASP A 13 -6.82 -4.21 19.96
N ARG A 14 -7.19 -3.11 19.31
CA ARG A 14 -6.61 -1.77 19.53
C ARG A 14 -7.60 -0.70 19.10
N GLY A 15 -7.67 0.39 19.86
CA GLY A 15 -8.52 1.53 19.53
C GLY A 15 -8.09 2.27 18.26
N LEU A 16 -9.04 2.93 17.61
CA LEU A 16 -8.90 3.56 16.28
C LEU A 16 -7.70 4.50 16.19
N GLU A 17 -7.53 5.41 17.16
CA GLU A 17 -6.44 6.39 17.16
C GLU A 17 -5.05 5.74 17.23
N SER A 18 -4.91 4.69 18.04
CA SER A 18 -3.65 3.97 18.21
C SER A 18 -3.30 3.17 16.95
N THR A 19 -4.30 2.54 16.33
CA THR A 19 -4.16 1.88 15.03
C THR A 19 -3.76 2.88 13.94
N ARG A 20 -4.42 4.05 13.87
CA ARG A 20 -4.11 5.11 12.90
C ARG A 20 -2.67 5.59 13.00
N LYS A 21 -2.17 5.85 14.21
CA LYS A 21 -0.77 6.25 14.44
C LYS A 21 0.23 5.22 13.92
N ARG A 22 -0.07 3.92 14.07
CA ARG A 22 0.79 2.83 13.57
C ARG A 22 0.77 2.72 12.06
N VAL A 23 -0.39 2.88 11.44
CA VAL A 23 -0.50 2.96 9.98
C VAL A 23 0.35 4.11 9.44
N LEU A 24 0.21 5.31 10.01
CA LEU A 24 0.97 6.49 9.56
C LEU A 24 2.48 6.28 9.72
N ARG A 25 2.91 5.69 10.84
CA ARG A 25 4.31 5.35 11.07
C ARG A 25 4.83 4.34 10.06
N PHE A 26 4.10 3.25 9.82
CA PHE A 26 4.47 2.25 8.84
C PHE A 26 4.63 2.86 7.43
N LEU A 27 3.70 3.73 7.02
CA LEU A 27 3.78 4.41 5.73
C LEU A 27 5.02 5.31 5.62
N ASP A 28 5.41 5.97 6.70
CA ASP A 28 6.65 6.76 6.78
C ASP A 28 7.90 5.86 6.70
N ASP A 29 7.92 4.76 7.47
CA ASP A 29 9.02 3.79 7.52
C ASP A 29 9.28 3.14 6.14
N VAL A 30 8.24 2.97 5.33
CA VAL A 30 8.34 2.43 3.95
C VAL A 30 8.37 3.52 2.87
N ASP A 31 8.69 4.76 3.20
CA ASP A 31 8.83 5.90 2.27
C ASP A 31 7.58 6.15 1.38
N MET A 32 6.38 5.89 1.89
CA MET A 32 5.13 6.21 1.21
C MET A 32 4.61 7.58 1.64
N LYS A 33 4.49 8.49 0.67
CA LYS A 33 3.94 9.82 0.91
C LYS A 33 2.43 9.75 1.08
N VAL A 34 1.93 10.13 2.27
CA VAL A 34 0.49 10.36 2.51
C VAL A 34 0.01 11.55 1.67
N ILE A 35 -1.07 11.33 0.92
CA ILE A 35 -1.69 12.34 0.04
C ILE A 35 -3.13 12.68 0.45
N GLU A 36 -3.74 11.85 1.29
CA GLU A 36 -5.07 12.05 1.86
C GLU A 36 -5.09 11.35 3.23
N ASP A 37 -5.58 12.04 4.26
CA ASP A 37 -5.73 11.52 5.61
C ASP A 37 -7.01 12.12 6.21
N ASP A 38 -8.09 11.35 6.18
CA ASP A 38 -9.40 11.71 6.73
C ASP A 38 -9.82 10.70 7.81
N ASP A 39 -10.95 10.92 8.47
CA ASP A 39 -11.36 10.11 9.62
C ASP A 39 -11.60 8.62 9.33
N GLU A 40 -11.86 8.26 8.08
CA GLU A 40 -12.16 6.88 7.68
C GLU A 40 -11.08 6.26 6.79
N LYS A 41 -10.17 7.08 6.23
CA LYS A 41 -9.31 6.67 5.13
C LYS A 41 -7.97 7.42 5.12
N ILE A 42 -6.91 6.65 4.91
CA ILE A 42 -5.56 7.12 4.60
C ILE A 42 -5.21 6.67 3.18
N VAL A 43 -4.73 7.59 2.34
CA VAL A 43 -4.20 7.29 1.00
C VAL A 43 -2.76 7.71 0.92
N ALA A 44 -1.89 6.78 0.52
CA ALA A 44 -0.47 7.03 0.35
C ALA A 44 0.01 6.60 -1.05
N LYS A 45 1.07 7.25 -1.54
CA LYS A 45 1.69 6.95 -2.83
C LYS A 45 3.20 6.82 -2.68
N GLN A 46 3.78 5.95 -3.49
CA GLN A 46 5.23 5.79 -3.59
C GLN A 46 5.64 5.65 -5.05
N GLY A 47 6.89 5.98 -5.34
CA GLY A 47 7.48 5.89 -6.67
C GLY A 47 7.09 7.06 -7.58
N SER A 48 7.80 7.18 -8.71
CA SER A 48 7.57 8.23 -9.71
C SER A 48 7.35 7.61 -11.08
N GLN A 49 6.14 7.81 -11.64
CA GLN A 49 5.81 7.34 -12.99
C GLN A 49 6.81 7.85 -14.04
N LEU A 50 7.28 9.10 -13.89
CA LEU A 50 8.23 9.70 -14.81
C LEU A 50 9.59 9.00 -14.75
N LYS A 51 10.10 8.72 -13.54
CA LYS A 51 11.37 8.00 -13.38
C LYS A 51 11.30 6.58 -13.92
N THR A 52 10.21 5.87 -13.67
CA THR A 52 10.04 4.48 -14.14
C THR A 52 9.90 4.40 -15.66
N ARG A 53 9.31 5.41 -16.31
CA ARG A 53 9.26 5.50 -17.78
C ARG A 53 10.63 5.83 -18.41
N LEU A 54 11.45 6.65 -17.74
CA LEU A 54 12.75 7.08 -18.28
C LEU A 54 13.86 6.05 -18.11
N LEU A 55 13.83 5.24 -17.04
CA LEU A 55 14.91 4.30 -16.72
C LEU A 55 14.70 2.89 -17.30
N GLY A 56 13.52 2.62 -17.88
CA GLY A 56 13.09 1.26 -18.21
C GLY A 56 12.85 0.46 -16.94
N GLY A 57 11.61 0.02 -16.69
CA GLY A 57 11.18 -0.63 -15.44
C GLY A 57 11.94 -1.90 -15.01
N TRP A 58 12.93 -2.34 -15.78
CA TRP A 58 13.73 -3.54 -15.52
C TRP A 58 14.70 -3.38 -14.34
N PHE A 59 15.31 -2.20 -14.17
CA PHE A 59 16.39 -1.97 -13.20
C PHE A 59 15.97 -1.27 -11.89
N VAL A 60 14.68 -1.01 -11.70
CA VAL A 60 14.16 -0.31 -10.51
C VAL A 60 13.71 -1.31 -9.44
N SER A 61 14.10 -1.08 -8.18
CA SER A 61 13.62 -1.85 -7.02
C SER A 61 12.08 -1.75 -6.92
N PRO A 62 11.35 -2.82 -6.54
CA PRO A 62 9.90 -2.77 -6.33
C PRO A 62 9.44 -1.64 -5.38
N GLU A 63 10.26 -1.30 -4.39
CA GLU A 63 10.03 -0.19 -3.44
C GLU A 63 9.94 1.17 -4.17
N SER A 64 10.68 1.33 -5.28
CA SER A 64 10.68 2.55 -6.08
C SER A 64 9.60 2.58 -7.17
N LEU A 65 8.89 1.47 -7.38
CA LEU A 65 7.85 1.39 -8.40
C LEU A 65 6.60 2.19 -8.01
N PRO A 66 5.96 2.88 -8.97
CA PRO A 66 4.74 3.65 -8.74
C PRO A 66 3.61 2.77 -8.20
N LYS A 67 3.11 3.11 -7.02
CA LYS A 67 2.00 2.40 -6.37
C LYS A 67 1.23 3.33 -5.45
N ARG A 68 0.00 2.93 -5.14
CA ARG A 68 -0.92 3.62 -4.26
C ARG A 68 -1.45 2.62 -3.22
N ALA A 69 -1.47 3.03 -1.97
CA ALA A 69 -2.14 2.31 -0.90
C ALA A 69 -3.35 3.12 -0.44
N THR A 70 -4.48 2.45 -0.22
CA THR A 70 -5.69 2.99 0.39
C THR A 70 -6.01 2.13 1.61
N ILE A 71 -5.98 2.74 2.79
CA ILE A 71 -6.22 2.06 4.07
C ILE A 71 -7.46 2.69 4.69
N ARG A 72 -8.45 1.88 5.01
CA ARG A 72 -9.66 2.30 5.73
C ARG A 72 -9.65 1.71 7.12
N LEU A 73 -9.98 2.55 8.10
CA LEU A 73 -10.02 2.18 9.49
C LEU A 73 -11.43 2.40 10.02
N ARG A 74 -11.96 1.41 10.75
CA ARG A 74 -13.29 1.50 11.35
C ARG A 74 -13.27 0.92 12.75
N GLU A 75 -13.79 1.66 13.71
CA GLU A 75 -13.95 1.16 15.08
C GLU A 75 -14.99 0.03 15.13
N THR A 76 -14.71 -0.99 15.95
CA THR A 76 -15.58 -2.13 16.23
C THR A 76 -15.72 -2.32 17.74
N SER A 77 -16.60 -3.23 18.17
CA SER A 77 -16.73 -3.58 19.59
C SER A 77 -15.48 -4.24 20.19
N GLU A 78 -14.58 -4.74 19.34
CA GLU A 78 -13.39 -5.51 19.72
C GLU A 78 -12.08 -4.77 19.35
N GLY A 79 -12.16 -3.50 18.93
CA GLY A 79 -11.01 -2.69 18.55
C GLY A 79 -11.20 -1.98 17.21
N THR A 80 -10.32 -2.25 16.24
CA THR A 80 -10.35 -1.60 14.92
C THR A 80 -10.32 -2.62 13.80
N ARG A 81 -11.20 -2.46 12.82
CA ARG A 81 -11.12 -3.15 11.53
C ARG A 81 -10.25 -2.36 10.58
N VAL A 82 -9.22 -3.00 10.05
CA VAL A 82 -8.35 -2.46 9.00
C VAL A 82 -8.76 -3.10 7.67
N LYS A 83 -8.95 -2.27 6.65
CA LYS A 83 -9.08 -2.72 5.25
C LYS A 83 -8.03 -2.00 4.42
N ALA A 84 -7.12 -2.74 3.81
CA ALA A 84 -6.05 -2.18 2.99
C ALA A 84 -6.17 -2.64 1.55
N VAL A 85 -5.90 -1.73 0.63
CA VAL A 85 -5.77 -2.01 -0.81
C VAL A 85 -4.47 -1.38 -1.27
N ILE A 86 -3.63 -2.15 -1.94
CA ILE A 86 -2.43 -1.65 -2.60
C ILE A 86 -2.49 -1.98 -4.09
N GLU A 87 -2.20 -1.01 -4.94
CA GLU A 87 -2.33 -1.14 -6.39
C GLU A 87 -1.16 -0.45 -7.11
N GLU A 88 -0.79 -0.99 -8.26
CA GLU A 88 0.15 -0.33 -9.16
C GLU A 88 -0.45 0.96 -9.74
N SER A 89 0.39 1.95 -10.04
CA SER A 89 -0.07 3.24 -10.56
C SER A 89 0.68 3.71 -11.80
N LEU A 90 1.07 2.82 -12.72
CA LEU A 90 1.85 3.15 -13.92
C LEU A 90 1.04 3.82 -15.05
N GLY A 91 -0.28 3.93 -14.91
CA GLY A 91 -1.16 4.52 -15.91
C GLY A 91 -1.67 3.50 -16.93
N PHE A 92 -2.08 3.93 -18.12
CA PHE A 92 -2.65 3.02 -19.13
C PHE A 92 -1.57 2.15 -19.79
N GLY A 93 -1.84 0.84 -19.91
CA GLY A 93 -0.95 -0.13 -20.55
C GLY A 93 -1.15 -1.54 -19.99
N ILE A 94 -0.63 -2.54 -20.70
CA ILE A 94 -0.53 -3.91 -20.18
C ILE A 94 0.78 -3.99 -19.40
N LEU A 95 0.71 -4.38 -18.12
CA LEU A 95 1.90 -4.76 -17.38
C LEU A 95 2.52 -6.00 -18.02
N ASP A 96 3.80 -5.90 -18.38
CA ASP A 96 4.59 -7.08 -18.69
C ASP A 96 4.55 -8.07 -17.50
N PRO A 97 4.40 -9.39 -17.73
CA PRO A 97 4.27 -10.37 -16.66
C PRO A 97 5.38 -10.34 -15.61
N ILE A 98 6.62 -10.00 -15.99
CA ILE A 98 7.74 -9.93 -15.04
C ILE A 98 7.54 -8.76 -14.09
N LEU A 99 7.15 -7.60 -14.61
CA LEU A 99 6.86 -6.43 -13.79
C LEU A 99 5.62 -6.65 -12.91
N LYS A 100 4.60 -7.34 -13.42
CA LYS A 100 3.43 -7.74 -12.63
C LYS A 100 3.84 -8.60 -11.43
N GLY A 101 4.66 -9.63 -11.65
CA GLY A 101 5.15 -10.50 -10.57
C GLY A 101 5.99 -9.77 -9.53
N LYS A 102 6.75 -8.74 -9.92
CA LYS A 102 7.46 -7.87 -8.97
C LYS A 102 6.50 -7.09 -8.06
N TYR A 103 5.41 -6.57 -8.62
CA TYR A 103 4.39 -5.87 -7.84
C TYR A 103 3.68 -6.83 -6.88
N GLU A 104 3.20 -7.96 -7.38
CA GLU A 104 2.47 -8.96 -6.58
C GLU A 104 3.30 -9.41 -5.38
N LYS A 105 4.56 -9.81 -5.61
CA LYS A 105 5.46 -10.23 -4.53
C LYS A 105 5.69 -9.11 -3.49
N TYR A 106 5.86 -7.88 -3.94
CA TYR A 106 6.04 -6.75 -3.03
C TYR A 106 4.75 -6.45 -2.26
N PHE A 107 3.58 -6.55 -2.90
CA PHE A 107 2.29 -6.31 -2.26
C PHE A 107 2.00 -7.33 -1.17
N ASP A 108 2.31 -8.60 -1.38
CA ASP A 108 2.20 -9.63 -0.34
C ASP A 108 3.05 -9.25 0.89
N THR A 109 4.34 -8.97 0.71
CA THR A 109 5.22 -8.56 1.82
C THR A 109 4.75 -7.29 2.50
N TRP A 110 4.34 -6.29 1.72
CA TRP A 110 3.83 -5.02 2.25
C TRP A 110 2.55 -5.21 3.09
N MET A 111 1.67 -6.14 2.68
CA MET A 111 0.43 -6.43 3.40
C MET A 111 0.71 -7.12 4.73
N ASP A 112 1.61 -8.11 4.72
CA ASP A 112 2.06 -8.81 5.93
C ASP A 112 2.71 -7.83 6.91
N ASP A 113 3.64 -6.98 6.42
CA ASP A 113 4.33 -5.99 7.24
C ASP A 113 3.38 -4.95 7.82
N LEU A 114 2.39 -4.48 7.03
CA LEU A 114 1.35 -3.58 7.52
C LEU A 114 0.54 -4.25 8.62
N ALA A 115 0.09 -5.49 8.41
CA ALA A 115 -0.69 -6.24 9.37
C ALA A 115 0.09 -6.43 10.69
N ASP A 116 1.37 -6.74 10.62
CA ASP A 116 2.25 -6.89 11.78
C ASP A 116 2.53 -5.55 12.50
N ALA A 117 2.67 -4.45 11.76
CA ALA A 117 2.90 -3.13 12.33
C ALA A 117 1.70 -2.61 13.15
N VAL A 118 0.46 -3.02 12.79
CA VAL A 118 -0.77 -2.52 13.42
C VAL A 118 -1.35 -3.42 14.51
N LYS A 119 -0.91 -4.68 14.60
CA LYS A 119 -1.15 -5.53 15.78
C LYS A 119 -0.58 -4.86 17.04
#